data_AF-S0F9M6-F1
#
_entry.id   AF-S0F9M6-F1
#
_cell.length_a   1.000
_cell.length_b   1.000
_cell.length_c   1.000
_cell.angle_alpha   90.00
_cell.angle_beta   90.00
_cell.angle_gamma   90.00
#
_symmetry.space_group_name_H-M   'P 1'
#
loop_
_entity.id
_entity.type
_entity.pdbx_description
1 polymer ?
#
loop_
_entity_poly.entity_id
_entity_poly.type
_entity_poly.pdbx_seq_one_letter_code
_entity_poly.pdbx_strand_id
1 'polypeptide(L)'
;MKKSSIIEKRREKVNPEVKRMVDLSFKIVDRIHEILKDKGLKQKDLALRLGKKESEISRWMRGTHNFTIDTLISIEDVLGEPIIEICHSQVFHAQMK
;
A
#
# COMPACT_ATOMS: atom_id res chain seq x y z
N MET A 1 20.55 -3.78 16.96
CA MET A 1 21.02 -4.82 16.00
C MET A 1 22.11 -4.21 15.14
N LYS A 2 23.30 -4.83 15.04
CA LYS A 2 24.41 -4.32 14.22
C LYS A 2 23.99 -4.33 12.74
N LYS A 3 23.93 -3.17 12.10
CA LYS A 3 23.69 -3.04 10.65
C LYS A 3 24.93 -3.57 9.94
N SER A 4 24.81 -4.67 9.18
CA SER A 4 25.93 -5.23 8.44
C SER A 4 26.18 -4.39 7.18
N SER A 5 27.40 -3.90 6.99
CA SER A 5 27.77 -2.94 5.92
C SER A 5 27.57 -3.47 4.49
N ILE A 6 27.39 -4.79 4.35
CA ILE A 6 27.08 -5.46 3.08
C ILE A 6 25.63 -5.15 2.63
N ILE A 7 24.70 -5.00 3.56
CA ILE A 7 23.29 -4.68 3.25
C ILE A 7 23.16 -3.21 2.83
N GLU A 8 23.92 -2.31 3.45
CA GLU A 8 23.92 -0.88 3.12
C GLU A 8 24.53 -0.60 1.74
N LYS A 9 25.66 -1.22 1.40
CA LYS A 9 26.29 -1.08 0.06
C LYS A 9 25.43 -1.59 -1.10
N ARG A 10 24.50 -2.51 -0.84
CA ARG A 10 23.51 -2.98 -1.84
C ARG A 10 22.32 -2.02 -1.97
N ARG A 11 21.92 -1.33 -0.88
CA ARG A 11 20.85 -0.32 -0.91
C ARG A 11 21.20 0.89 -1.77
N GLU A 12 22.47 1.28 -1.84
CA GLU A 12 22.93 2.40 -2.68
C GLU A 12 22.80 2.15 -4.18
N LYS A 13 22.66 0.90 -4.63
CA LYS A 13 22.48 0.53 -6.04
C LYS A 13 21.03 0.24 -6.43
N VAL A 14 20.09 0.38 -5.50
CA VAL A 14 18.67 0.15 -5.81
C VAL A 14 18.13 1.35 -6.58
N ASN A 15 17.54 1.08 -7.75
CA ASN A 15 16.90 2.11 -8.57
C ASN A 15 15.91 2.92 -7.70
N PRO A 16 16.02 4.26 -7.65
CA PRO A 16 15.13 5.12 -6.86
C PRO A 16 13.65 4.90 -7.17
N GLU A 17 13.31 4.52 -8.40
CA GLU A 17 11.96 4.16 -8.81
C GLU A 17 11.43 2.93 -8.07
N VAL A 18 12.23 1.85 -7.99
CA VAL A 18 11.87 0.62 -7.29
C VAL A 18 11.68 0.89 -5.80
N LYS A 19 12.53 1.74 -5.22
CA LYS A 19 12.38 2.17 -3.83
C LYS A 19 11.04 2.89 -3.63
N ARG A 20 10.72 3.85 -4.49
CA ARG A 20 9.45 4.61 -4.42
C ARG A 20 8.23 3.70 -4.58
N MET A 21 8.28 2.75 -5.50
CA MET A 21 7.23 1.75 -5.71
C MET A 21 7.00 0.94 -4.43
N VAL A 22 8.05 0.39 -3.84
CA VAL A 22 7.96 -0.40 -2.60
C VAL A 22 7.43 0.45 -1.44
N ASP A 23 7.93 1.68 -1.28
CA ASP A 23 7.46 2.62 -0.24
C ASP A 23 5.96 2.91 -0.39
N LEU A 24 5.46 3.07 -1.62
CA LEU A 24 4.03 3.25 -1.89
C LEU A 24 3.21 1.98 -1.61
N SER A 25 3.69 0.81 -2.05
CA SER A 25 3.04 -0.47 -1.76
C SER A 25 2.92 -0.73 -0.26
N PHE A 26 3.93 -0.38 0.54
CA PHE A 26 3.85 -0.49 2.00
C PHE A 26 2.78 0.42 2.60
N LYS A 27 2.69 1.68 2.16
CA LYS A 27 1.64 2.61 2.62
C LYS A 27 0.23 2.10 2.33
N ILE A 28 0.03 1.50 1.15
CA ILE A 28 -1.24 0.87 0.78
C ILE A 28 -1.56 -0.30 1.72
N VAL A 29 -0.58 -1.17 1.98
CA VAL A 29 -0.74 -2.30 2.90
C VAL A 29 -1.07 -1.84 4.31
N ASP A 30 -0.36 -0.83 4.81
CA ASP A 30 -0.59 -0.25 6.14
C ASP A 30 -2.02 0.30 6.24
N ARG A 31 -2.47 1.05 5.24
CA ARG A 31 -3.85 1.57 5.17
C ARG A 31 -4.88 0.44 5.19
N ILE A 32 -4.67 -0.64 4.44
CA ILE A 32 -5.57 -1.80 4.47
C ILE A 32 -5.57 -2.44 5.87
N HIS A 33 -4.42 -2.54 6.53
CA HIS A 33 -4.31 -3.07 7.89
C HIS A 33 -5.07 -2.24 8.92
N GLU A 34 -4.98 -0.92 8.82
CA GLU A 34 -5.75 0.02 9.66
C GLU A 34 -7.24 -0.21 9.49
N ILE A 35 -7.75 -0.21 8.25
CA ILE A 35 -9.17 -0.43 7.95
C ILE A 35 -9.65 -1.78 8.50
N LEU A 36 -8.85 -2.84 8.33
CA LEU A 36 -9.18 -4.16 8.86
C LEU A 36 -9.25 -4.13 10.40
N LYS A 37 -8.26 -3.52 11.05
CA LYS A 37 -8.18 -3.43 12.51
C LYS A 37 -9.37 -2.64 13.08
N ASP A 38 -9.71 -1.52 12.46
CA ASP A 38 -10.81 -0.64 12.89
C ASP A 38 -12.17 -1.34 12.77
N LYS A 39 -12.32 -2.22 11.78
CA LYS A 39 -13.52 -3.07 11.60
C LYS A 39 -13.48 -4.39 12.38
N GLY A 40 -12.40 -4.68 13.12
CA GLY A 40 -12.21 -5.95 13.81
C GLY A 40 -12.06 -7.16 12.87
N LEU A 41 -11.69 -6.92 11.62
CA LEU A 41 -11.49 -7.93 10.58
C LEU A 41 -10.04 -8.41 10.56
N LYS A 42 -9.84 -9.65 10.12
CA LYS A 42 -8.52 -10.25 9.88
C LYS A 42 -8.29 -10.43 8.38
N GLN A 43 -7.04 -10.71 8.00
CA GLN A 43 -6.68 -10.97 6.60
C GLN A 43 -7.48 -12.13 5.97
N LYS A 44 -7.84 -13.14 6.77
CA LYS A 44 -8.71 -14.23 6.34
C LYS A 44 -10.12 -13.77 5.95
N ASP A 45 -10.63 -12.76 6.65
CA ASP A 45 -11.97 -12.23 6.39
C ASP A 45 -11.96 -11.38 5.11
N LEU A 46 -10.86 -10.66 4.86
CA LEU A 46 -10.62 -10.01 3.58
C LEU A 46 -10.55 -11.02 2.43
N ALA A 47 -9.82 -12.13 2.62
CA ALA A 47 -9.73 -13.19 1.61
C ALA A 47 -11.12 -13.78 1.29
N LEU A 48 -11.92 -14.05 2.32
CA LEU A 48 -13.28 -14.56 2.18
C LEU A 48 -14.18 -13.59 1.41
N ARG A 49 -14.15 -12.29 1.77
CA ARG A 49 -14.96 -11.25 1.11
C ARG A 49 -14.59 -11.04 -0.35
N LEU A 50 -13.31 -11.15 -0.70
CA LEU A 50 -12.83 -11.04 -2.07
C LEU A 50 -12.97 -12.34 -2.89
N GLY A 51 -13.37 -13.45 -2.26
CA GLY A 51 -13.37 -14.77 -2.90
C GLY A 51 -11.95 -15.23 -3.31
N LYS A 52 -10.92 -14.81 -2.57
CA LYS A 52 -9.50 -15.12 -2.83
C LYS A 52 -8.94 -16.08 -1.79
N LYS A 53 -7.79 -16.67 -2.10
CA LYS A 53 -7.06 -17.52 -1.15
C LYS A 53 -6.35 -16.65 -0.11
N GLU A 54 -6.32 -17.09 1.15
CA GLU A 54 -5.57 -16.39 2.21
C GLU A 54 -4.09 -16.22 1.86
N SER A 55 -3.49 -17.19 1.16
CA SER A 55 -2.11 -17.12 0.69
C SER A 55 -1.86 -16.02 -0.34
N GLU A 56 -2.89 -15.60 -1.07
CA GLU A 56 -2.83 -14.49 -2.01
C GLU A 56 -2.85 -13.16 -1.26
N ILE A 57 -3.78 -12.99 -0.32
CA ILE A 57 -3.84 -11.81 0.54
C ILE A 57 -2.57 -11.67 1.38
N SER A 58 -2.05 -12.78 1.93
CA SER A 58 -0.78 -12.79 2.66
C SER A 58 0.39 -12.34 1.79
N ARG A 59 0.36 -12.60 0.47
CA ARG A 59 1.38 -12.12 -0.46
C ARG A 59 1.24 -10.62 -0.71
N TRP A 60 0.02 -10.12 -0.82
CA TRP A 60 -0.25 -8.68 -0.96
C TRP A 60 0.27 -7.89 0.25
N MET A 61 0.03 -8.41 1.46
CA MET A 61 0.43 -7.79 2.72
C MET A 61 1.95 -7.79 2.98
N ARG A 62 2.77 -8.37 2.10
CA ARG A 62 4.24 -8.33 2.22
C ARG A 62 4.85 -7.03 1.71
N GLY A 63 4.06 -6.14 1.10
CA GLY A 63 4.53 -4.83 0.60
C GLY A 63 5.34 -4.88 -0.69
N THR A 64 5.61 -6.07 -1.24
CA THR A 64 6.30 -6.26 -2.53
C THR A 64 5.32 -6.56 -3.67
N HIS A 65 4.02 -6.47 -3.42
CA HIS A 65 3.00 -6.68 -4.44
C HIS A 65 2.74 -5.38 -5.19
N ASN A 66 2.55 -5.50 -6.50
CA ASN A 66 2.11 -4.40 -7.35
C ASN A 66 0.57 -4.40 -7.37
N PHE A 67 -0.05 -3.47 -6.65
CA PHE A 67 -1.51 -3.34 -6.63
C PHE A 67 -1.98 -2.67 -7.92
N THR A 68 -2.89 -3.33 -8.65
CA THR A 68 -3.61 -2.69 -9.75
C THR A 68 -4.75 -1.84 -9.19
N ILE A 69 -5.19 -0.83 -9.96
CA ILE A 69 -6.34 0.00 -9.59
C ILE A 69 -7.59 -0.87 -9.39
N ASP A 70 -7.83 -1.85 -10.26
CA ASP A 70 -8.98 -2.77 -10.13
C ASP A 70 -8.95 -3.56 -8.82
N THR A 71 -7.75 -3.97 -8.37
CA THR A 71 -7.57 -4.68 -7.09
C THR A 71 -7.88 -3.75 -5.93
N LEU A 72 -7.45 -2.50 -5.99
CA LEU A 72 -7.72 -1.51 -4.95
C LEU A 72 -9.22 -1.23 -4.85
N ILE A 73 -9.89 -0.96 -5.97
CA ILE A 73 -11.35 -0.77 -6.03
C ILE A 73 -12.07 -1.98 -5.41
N SER A 74 -11.66 -3.19 -5.79
CA SER A 74 -12.26 -4.41 -5.23
C SER A 74 -12.10 -4.51 -3.71
N ILE A 75 -10.96 -4.06 -3.16
CA ILE A 75 -10.73 -4.04 -1.72
C ILE A 75 -11.55 -2.92 -1.06
N GLU A 76 -11.60 -1.73 -1.66
CA GLU A 76 -12.40 -0.60 -1.20
C GLU A 76 -13.89 -0.96 -1.14
N ASP A 77 -14.42 -1.65 -2.14
CA ASP A 77 -15.82 -2.09 -2.20
C ASP A 77 -16.17 -3.07 -1.07
N VAL A 78 -15.30 -4.06 -0.79
CA VAL A 78 -15.58 -5.06 0.26
C VAL A 78 -15.34 -4.55 1.67
N LEU A 79 -14.49 -3.53 1.83
CA LEU A 79 -14.21 -2.88 3.11
C LEU A 79 -15.13 -1.67 3.36
N GLY A 80 -15.67 -1.07 2.30
CA GLY A 80 -16.48 0.15 2.35
C GLY A 80 -15.70 1.39 2.77
N GLU A 81 -14.39 1.44 2.51
CA GLU A 81 -13.52 2.57 2.87
C GLU A 81 -12.45 2.81 1.80
N PRO A 82 -12.07 4.08 1.54
CA PRO A 82 -11.02 4.41 0.60
C PRO A 82 -9.63 4.01 1.13
N ILE A 83 -8.81 3.49 0.22
CA ILE A 83 -7.40 3.13 0.44
C ILE A 83 -6.49 4.20 -0.15
N ILE A 84 -6.82 4.75 -1.32
CA ILE A 84 -6.04 5.80 -1.98
C ILE A 84 -6.88 7.06 -2.16
N GLU A 85 -6.31 8.21 -1.78
CA GLU A 85 -6.89 9.52 -2.04
C GLU A 85 -6.00 10.32 -3.00
N ILE A 86 -6.63 11.18 -3.81
CA ILE A 86 -5.93 12.04 -4.76
C ILE A 86 -5.53 13.33 -4.06
N CYS A 87 -4.22 13.59 -3.99
CA CYS A 87 -3.72 14.88 -3.55
C CYS A 87 -4.04 15.95 -4.59
N HIS A 88 -4.99 16.84 -4.31
CA HIS A 88 -5.20 18.05 -5.10
C HIS A 88 -4.16 19.10 -4.70
N SER A 89 -3.24 19.43 -5.60
CA SER A 89 -2.37 20.59 -5.40
C SER A 89 -3.22 21.86 -5.52
N GLN A 90 -3.32 22.65 -4.44
CA GLN A 90 -3.84 24.00 -4.56
C GLN A 90 -2.86 24.81 -5.41
N VAL A 91 -3.21 25.00 -6.69
CA VAL A 91 -2.51 25.96 -7.53
C VAL A 91 -2.90 27.33 -6.98
N PHE A 92 -2.02 27.92 -6.16
CA PHE A 92 -2.16 29.33 -5.77
C PHE A 92 -2.02 30.17 -7.05
N HIS A 93 -3.15 30.47 -7.69
CA HIS A 93 -3.21 31.56 -8.64
C HIS A 93 -3.00 32.85 -7.85
N ALA A 94 -1.74 33.28 -7.75
CA ALA A 94 -1.41 34.61 -7.33
C ALA A 94 -2.05 35.58 -8.34
N GLN A 95 -3.21 36.13 -7.98
CA GLN A 95 -3.76 37.29 -8.65
C GLN A 95 -2.77 38.44 -8.40
N MET A 96 -1.96 38.77 -9.41
CA MET A 96 -1.20 40.01 -9.41
C MET A 96 -2.21 41.16 -9.47
N LYS A 97 -2.26 41.94 -8.39
CA LYS A 97 -2.76 43.32 -8.38
C LYS A 97 -1.65 44.25 -8.81
#